data_AF-A0A9P7AEP4-F1
#
_entry.id   AF-A0A9P7AEP4-F1
#
_cell.length_a   1.000
_cell.length_b   1.000
_cell.length_c   1.000
_cell.angle_alpha   90.00
_cell.angle_beta   90.00
_cell.angle_gamma   90.00
#
_symmetry.space_group_name_H-M   'P 1'
#
loop_
_entity.id
_entity.type
_entity.pdbx_description
1 polymer ?
#
loop_
_entity_poly.entity_id
_entity_poly.type
_entity_poly.pdbx_seq_one_letter_code
_entity_poly.pdbx_strand_id
1 'polypeptide(L)'
;LKPSVRTKSLTVLALEGRYAGCPPFRPFIIGVDVSIWFEQCQQVMRGRAHAWSGQNPALRTFLFRTARLKCFLVQLVFAYDGPEQPALKRGKNVATAKDHWMTKPTQQILDAFNIQWFMARGEAEAELAAMNSAGAIDAVMTDDSDVFAFGCRCVIRNSSFSDTTASVYEAAMPREDYALVSLLCGGDYDMTGLPGCGPATAFGLARCGMGNSLLAAESGCEFAGPHRQAWRNDVRQHLRYDPTSQIGRCHPSLAENLPSEIPSFDTWSAYLHPAIHEPLVSVHEPGVPDARKIAAVVVPLLGWEDAGHLLDTFRGQVWPGVVTSELLQDLSTWQPINQDVSGSHLNCVQMTDKAIQ
;
A
#
# COMPACT_ATOMS: atom_id res chain seq x y z
N LEU A 1 -11.21 15.25 9.37
CA LEU A 1 -10.69 15.71 8.07
C LEU A 1 -10.28 14.48 7.28
N LYS A 2 -10.67 14.39 6.01
CA LYS A 2 -10.26 13.26 5.16
C LYS A 2 -8.87 13.57 4.60
N PRO A 3 -8.00 12.57 4.38
CA PRO A 3 -6.78 12.78 3.60
C PRO A 3 -7.14 13.50 2.28
N SER A 4 -6.26 14.33 1.73
CA SER A 4 -6.60 15.05 0.50
C SER A 4 -6.81 14.03 -0.60
N VAL A 5 -8.03 13.94 -1.12
CA VAL A 5 -8.39 12.95 -2.14
C VAL A 5 -8.27 13.59 -3.51
N ARG A 6 -7.49 12.97 -4.39
CA ARG A 6 -7.47 13.30 -5.80
C ARG A 6 -7.79 12.06 -6.60
N THR A 7 -8.84 12.13 -7.41
CA THR A 7 -9.10 11.09 -8.40
C THR A 7 -8.18 11.36 -9.59
N LYS A 8 -7.26 10.43 -9.85
CA LYS A 8 -6.35 10.48 -10.99
C LYS A 8 -6.36 9.13 -11.72
N SER A 9 -6.08 9.14 -13.01
CA SER A 9 -5.82 7.87 -13.69
C SER A 9 -4.45 7.33 -13.28
N LEU A 10 -4.31 6.01 -13.21
CA LEU A 10 -3.00 5.38 -12.94
C LEU A 10 -1.96 5.77 -13.99
N THR A 11 -2.38 5.96 -15.25
CA THR A 11 -1.50 6.45 -16.31
C THR A 11 -0.95 7.85 -16.02
N VAL A 12 -1.79 8.78 -15.55
CA VAL A 12 -1.33 10.13 -15.19
C VAL A 12 -0.35 10.05 -14.03
N LEU A 13 -0.65 9.27 -12.99
CA LEU A 13 0.24 9.08 -11.84
C LEU A 13 1.59 8.49 -12.24
N ALA A 14 1.57 7.49 -13.13
CA ALA A 14 2.78 6.86 -13.63
C ALA A 14 3.70 7.84 -14.37
N LEU A 15 3.12 8.79 -15.11
CA LEU A 15 3.86 9.70 -15.99
C LEU A 15 4.26 11.02 -15.34
N GLU A 16 3.48 11.51 -14.37
CA GLU A 16 3.60 12.85 -13.80
C GLU A 16 4.95 13.07 -13.13
N GLY A 17 5.77 13.96 -13.70
CA GLY A 17 7.08 14.33 -13.14
C GLY A 17 8.15 13.23 -13.20
N ARG A 18 7.93 12.16 -13.98
CA ARG A 18 8.83 10.99 -14.04
C ARG A 18 9.66 10.91 -15.33
N TYR A 19 9.02 11.17 -16.46
CA TYR A 19 9.64 11.03 -17.79
C TYR A 19 9.97 12.38 -18.45
N ALA A 20 9.94 13.47 -17.68
CA ALA A 20 10.36 14.80 -18.11
C ALA A 20 11.75 15.11 -17.57
N GLY A 21 12.72 15.39 -18.44
CA GLY A 21 14.10 15.72 -18.07
C GLY A 21 15.14 14.79 -18.68
N CYS A 22 16.32 14.70 -18.05
CA CYS A 22 17.42 13.84 -18.50
C CYS A 22 17.44 12.51 -17.72
N PRO A 23 17.72 11.38 -18.38
CA PRO A 23 17.74 10.01 -17.83
C PRO A 23 18.87 9.74 -16.83
N PRO A 24 18.85 8.59 -16.11
CA PRO A 24 17.90 7.47 -16.22
C PRO A 24 16.52 7.79 -15.62
N PHE A 25 15.47 7.31 -16.28
CA PHE A 25 14.11 7.51 -15.79
C PHE A 25 13.80 6.54 -14.66
N ARG A 26 13.35 7.06 -13.52
CA ARG A 26 12.86 6.25 -12.39
C ARG A 26 11.38 5.96 -12.59
N PRO A 27 10.96 4.68 -12.69
CA PRO A 27 9.54 4.35 -12.79
C PRO A 27 8.78 4.79 -11.53
N PHE A 28 7.45 4.95 -11.64
CA PHE A 28 6.61 5.12 -10.46
C PHE A 28 6.42 3.77 -9.77
N ILE A 29 6.85 3.64 -8.52
CA ILE A 29 6.90 2.36 -7.80
C ILE A 29 5.73 2.27 -6.82
N ILE A 30 4.92 1.22 -6.96
CA ILE A 30 3.75 0.96 -6.13
C ILE A 30 4.00 -0.30 -5.29
N GLY A 31 3.96 -0.14 -3.97
CA GLY A 31 3.87 -1.25 -3.03
C GLY A 31 2.43 -1.75 -2.94
N VAL A 32 2.22 -3.07 -2.98
CA VAL A 32 0.88 -3.69 -2.93
C VAL A 32 0.78 -4.58 -1.71
N ASP A 33 -0.20 -4.32 -0.85
CA ASP A 33 -0.55 -5.22 0.23
C ASP A 33 -1.38 -6.40 -0.31
N VAL A 34 -0.81 -7.59 -0.23
CA VAL A 34 -1.43 -8.83 -0.71
C VAL A 34 -2.64 -9.24 0.13
N SER A 35 -2.66 -8.93 1.43
CA SER A 35 -3.70 -9.39 2.36
C SER A 35 -5.10 -8.91 1.90
N ILE A 36 -5.20 -7.61 1.58
CA ILE A 36 -6.41 -6.98 1.02
C ILE A 36 -6.80 -7.62 -0.32
N TRP A 37 -5.82 -7.92 -1.18
CA TRP A 37 -6.07 -8.56 -2.46
C TRP A 37 -6.63 -9.97 -2.33
N PHE A 38 -6.16 -10.75 -1.36
CA PHE A 38 -6.69 -12.09 -1.08
C PHE A 38 -8.15 -12.03 -0.68
N GLU A 39 -8.50 -11.12 0.24
CA GLU A 39 -9.89 -10.93 0.67
C GLU A 39 -10.79 -10.55 -0.52
N GLN A 40 -10.38 -9.58 -1.33
CA GLN A 40 -11.14 -9.13 -2.50
C GLN A 40 -11.29 -10.22 -3.58
N CYS A 41 -10.21 -10.95 -3.89
CA CYS A 41 -10.25 -12.04 -4.88
C CYS A 41 -11.18 -13.17 -4.43
N GLN A 42 -11.26 -13.43 -3.11
CA GLN A 42 -12.18 -14.42 -2.55
C GLN A 42 -13.63 -13.96 -2.50
N GLN A 43 -13.90 -12.66 -2.32
CA GLN A 43 -15.26 -12.12 -2.35
C GLN A 43 -15.93 -12.35 -3.71
N VAL A 44 -15.18 -12.32 -4.81
CA VAL A 44 -15.68 -12.66 -6.15
C VAL A 44 -16.25 -14.08 -6.21
N MET A 45 -15.68 -15.02 -5.45
CA MET A 45 -16.18 -16.40 -5.33
C MET A 45 -17.56 -16.47 -4.68
N ARG A 46 -17.85 -15.55 -3.74
CA ARG A 46 -19.09 -15.55 -2.95
C ARG A 46 -20.25 -14.87 -3.68
N GLY A 47 -19.98 -13.90 -4.55
CA GLY A 47 -20.99 -13.11 -5.24
C GLY A 47 -21.41 -13.62 -6.63
N ARG A 48 -20.56 -14.40 -7.32
CA ARG A 48 -20.81 -14.86 -8.71
C ARG A 48 -20.20 -16.23 -8.99
N ALA A 49 -20.66 -17.26 -8.28
CA ALA A 49 -20.41 -18.64 -8.68
C ALA A 49 -21.24 -19.00 -9.92
N HIS A 50 -20.86 -18.46 -11.09
CA HIS A 50 -21.36 -18.96 -12.36
C HIS A 50 -20.58 -20.21 -12.74
N ALA A 51 -21.23 -21.18 -13.39
CA ALA A 51 -20.61 -22.42 -13.89
C ALA A 51 -19.41 -22.20 -14.85
N TRP A 52 -19.18 -20.96 -15.29
CA TRP A 52 -18.06 -20.50 -16.13
C TRP A 52 -16.87 -19.92 -15.35
N SER A 53 -16.89 -19.99 -14.02
CA SER A 53 -15.84 -19.42 -13.17
C SER A 53 -14.49 -20.14 -13.29
N GLY A 54 -14.46 -21.33 -13.90
CA GLY A 54 -13.23 -22.08 -14.17
C GLY A 54 -12.57 -22.60 -12.90
N GLN A 55 -11.40 -23.22 -13.05
CA GLN A 55 -10.61 -23.67 -11.90
C GLN A 55 -9.95 -22.46 -11.22
N ASN A 56 -9.98 -22.42 -9.88
CA ASN A 56 -9.39 -21.37 -9.04
C ASN A 56 -9.73 -19.91 -9.43
N PRO A 57 -11.00 -19.48 -9.40
CA PRO A 57 -11.41 -18.14 -9.84
C PRO A 57 -10.76 -16.98 -9.07
N ALA A 58 -10.39 -17.18 -7.80
CA ALA A 58 -9.65 -16.19 -7.01
C ALA A 58 -8.23 -15.96 -7.58
N LEU A 59 -7.51 -17.03 -7.94
CA LEU A 59 -6.18 -16.92 -8.57
C LEU A 59 -6.27 -16.32 -9.97
N ARG A 60 -7.33 -16.65 -10.73
CA ARG A 60 -7.62 -16.00 -12.02
C ARG A 60 -7.81 -14.50 -11.87
N THR A 61 -8.53 -14.08 -10.83
CA THR A 61 -8.74 -12.66 -10.52
C THR A 61 -7.43 -11.98 -10.18
N PHE A 62 -6.60 -12.60 -9.34
CA PHE A 62 -5.26 -12.10 -9.00
C PHE A 62 -4.40 -11.92 -10.26
N LEU A 63 -4.32 -12.96 -11.11
CA LEU A 63 -3.58 -12.93 -12.38
C LEU A 63 -4.01 -11.77 -13.26
N PHE A 64 -5.31 -11.60 -13.51
CA PHE A 64 -5.82 -10.54 -14.38
C PHE A 64 -5.61 -9.14 -13.80
N ARG A 65 -5.73 -8.99 -12.47
CA ARG A 65 -5.41 -7.71 -11.83
C ARG A 65 -3.93 -7.36 -11.97
N THR A 66 -3.04 -8.33 -11.75
CA THR A 66 -1.59 -8.15 -11.94
C THR A 66 -1.26 -7.80 -13.39
N ALA A 67 -1.81 -8.54 -14.35
CA ALA A 67 -1.60 -8.30 -15.78
C ALA A 67 -2.10 -6.92 -16.20
N ARG A 68 -3.28 -6.51 -15.72
CA ARG A 68 -3.83 -5.17 -15.96
C ARG A 68 -2.98 -4.05 -15.37
N LEU A 69 -2.43 -4.22 -14.16
CA LEU A 69 -1.54 -3.21 -13.58
C LEU A 69 -0.23 -3.07 -14.37
N LYS A 70 0.26 -4.18 -14.95
CA LYS A 70 1.45 -4.15 -15.83
C LYS A 70 1.21 -3.42 -17.15
N CYS A 71 -0.05 -3.16 -17.55
CA CYS A 71 -0.36 -2.30 -18.68
C CYS A 71 -0.08 -0.81 -18.42
N PHE A 72 0.21 -0.42 -17.17
CA PHE A 72 0.64 0.94 -16.82
C PHE A 72 2.16 0.98 -16.68
N LEU A 73 2.77 2.15 -16.95
CA LEU A 73 4.21 2.40 -16.83
C LEU A 73 4.65 2.56 -15.36
N VAL A 74 4.28 1.58 -14.54
CA VAL A 74 4.56 1.50 -13.10
C VAL A 74 5.38 0.25 -12.80
N GLN A 75 6.18 0.33 -11.75
CA GLN A 75 6.81 -0.82 -11.15
C GLN A 75 6.00 -1.27 -9.94
N LEU A 76 5.85 -2.57 -9.76
CA LEU A 76 5.08 -3.16 -8.67
C LEU A 76 6.01 -3.92 -7.73
N VAL A 77 5.75 -3.82 -6.43
CA VAL A 77 6.37 -4.65 -5.39
C VAL A 77 5.26 -5.17 -4.48
N PHE A 78 5.17 -6.48 -4.31
CA PHE A 78 4.13 -7.10 -3.48
C PHE A 78 4.69 -7.48 -2.10
N ALA A 79 3.99 -7.05 -1.05
CA ALA A 79 4.33 -7.43 0.33
C ALA A 79 3.31 -8.42 0.86
N TYR A 80 3.82 -9.50 1.44
CA TYR A 80 3.06 -10.49 2.17
C TYR A 80 3.30 -10.29 3.67
N ASP A 81 2.30 -10.61 4.48
CA ASP A 81 2.43 -10.60 5.92
C ASP A 81 3.44 -11.62 6.44
N GLY A 82 4.23 -11.20 7.42
CA GLY A 82 5.30 -11.97 8.06
C GLY A 82 4.91 -12.77 9.28
N PRO A 83 5.85 -13.54 9.85
CA PRO A 83 5.60 -14.36 11.03
C PRO A 83 5.52 -13.56 12.35
N GLU A 84 6.09 -12.36 12.42
CA GLU A 84 6.06 -11.51 13.63
C GLU A 84 4.80 -10.63 13.70
N GLN A 85 3.71 -11.04 13.04
CA GLN A 85 2.42 -10.37 13.19
C GLN A 85 1.95 -10.39 14.65
N PRO A 86 1.30 -9.32 15.14
CA PRO A 86 0.74 -9.29 16.46
C PRO A 86 -0.24 -10.45 16.67
N ALA A 87 -0.11 -11.12 17.81
CA ALA A 87 -0.85 -12.35 18.08
C ALA A 87 -2.37 -12.17 18.08
N LEU A 88 -2.85 -10.95 18.36
CA LEU A 88 -4.26 -10.59 18.44
C LEU A 88 -4.49 -9.34 17.57
N LYS A 89 -5.30 -9.49 16.51
CA LYS A 89 -5.70 -8.39 15.61
C LYS A 89 -7.21 -8.48 15.39
N ARG A 90 -7.93 -7.36 15.53
CA ARG A 90 -9.40 -7.31 15.38
C ARG A 90 -10.15 -8.39 16.20
N GLY A 91 -9.67 -8.69 17.41
CA GLY A 91 -10.24 -9.72 18.29
C GLY A 91 -10.04 -11.17 17.83
N LYS A 92 -9.19 -11.42 16.82
CA LYS A 92 -8.85 -12.76 16.31
C LYS A 92 -7.39 -13.08 16.61
N ASN A 93 -7.12 -14.32 16.99
CA ASN A 93 -5.75 -14.82 17.11
C ASN A 93 -5.15 -15.01 15.71
N VAL A 94 -4.18 -14.17 15.37
CA VAL A 94 -3.48 -14.21 14.07
C VAL A 94 -2.26 -15.14 14.12
N ALA A 95 -1.67 -15.34 15.31
CA ALA A 95 -0.48 -16.18 15.52
C ALA A 95 -0.63 -17.66 15.12
N THR A 96 -1.85 -18.12 14.80
CA THR A 96 -2.15 -19.50 14.37
C THR A 96 -2.62 -19.60 12.92
N ALA A 97 -2.58 -18.50 12.17
CA ALA A 97 -2.97 -18.49 10.77
C ALA A 97 -1.96 -19.32 9.95
N LYS A 98 -2.38 -20.51 9.53
CA LYS A 98 -1.66 -21.26 8.49
C LYS A 98 -1.45 -20.37 7.27
N ASP A 99 -0.33 -20.55 6.58
CA ASP A 99 -0.06 -19.93 5.28
C ASP A 99 -1.33 -19.94 4.42
N HIS A 100 -1.74 -18.75 3.98
CA HIS A 100 -2.92 -18.62 3.16
C HIS A 100 -2.75 -19.46 1.89
N TRP A 101 -3.78 -20.22 1.49
CA TRP A 101 -3.68 -21.18 0.39
C TRP A 101 -3.28 -20.54 -0.95
N MET A 102 -3.53 -19.23 -1.12
CA MET A 102 -3.13 -18.45 -2.30
C MET A 102 -1.69 -17.96 -2.27
N THR A 103 -0.97 -18.01 -1.14
CA THR A 103 0.39 -17.47 -1.02
C THR A 103 1.34 -18.06 -2.05
N LYS A 104 1.56 -19.38 -2.03
CA LYS A 104 2.47 -20.04 -2.99
C LYS A 104 2.03 -19.88 -4.45
N PRO A 105 0.76 -20.10 -4.83
CA PRO A 105 0.32 -19.90 -6.21
C PRO A 105 0.49 -18.45 -6.70
N THR A 106 0.24 -17.45 -5.84
CA THR A 106 0.41 -16.04 -6.24
C THR A 106 1.88 -15.64 -6.34
N GLN A 107 2.76 -16.17 -5.48
CA GLN A 107 4.22 -16.01 -5.64
C GLN A 107 4.69 -16.57 -6.99
N GLN A 108 4.25 -17.77 -7.38
CA GLN A 108 4.56 -18.34 -8.70
C GLN A 108 4.07 -17.47 -9.86
N ILE A 109 2.89 -16.86 -9.73
CA ILE A 109 2.38 -15.90 -10.72
C ILE A 109 3.30 -14.68 -10.76
N LEU A 110 3.63 -14.06 -9.61
CA LEU A 110 4.48 -12.88 -9.56
C LEU A 110 5.89 -13.15 -10.12
N ASP A 111 6.47 -14.31 -9.81
CA ASP A 111 7.75 -14.77 -10.36
C ASP A 111 7.69 -14.89 -11.90
N ALA A 112 6.60 -15.43 -12.45
CA ALA A 112 6.41 -15.52 -13.89
C ALA A 112 6.26 -14.15 -14.56
N PHE A 113 5.69 -13.16 -13.86
CA PHE A 113 5.62 -11.78 -14.32
C PHE A 113 6.91 -10.98 -14.07
N ASN A 114 7.93 -11.59 -13.47
CA ASN A 114 9.15 -10.94 -12.98
C ASN A 114 8.82 -9.69 -12.12
N ILE A 115 7.85 -9.84 -11.22
CA ILE A 115 7.45 -8.83 -10.24
C ILE A 115 8.05 -9.21 -8.89
N GLN A 116 8.77 -8.26 -8.27
CA GLN A 116 9.33 -8.47 -6.96
C GLN A 116 8.23 -8.65 -5.92
N TRP A 117 8.45 -9.63 -5.04
CA TRP A 117 7.67 -9.78 -3.82
C TRP A 117 8.58 -10.10 -2.65
N PHE A 118 8.11 -9.83 -1.44
CA PHE A 118 8.79 -10.19 -0.21
C PHE A 118 7.79 -10.53 0.90
N MET A 119 8.27 -11.31 1.87
CA MET A 119 7.58 -11.50 3.15
C MET A 119 8.03 -10.38 4.07
N ALA A 120 7.10 -9.59 4.59
CA ALA A 120 7.39 -8.62 5.64
C ALA A 120 7.89 -9.32 6.90
N ARG A 121 8.46 -8.58 7.84
CA ARG A 121 8.83 -9.16 9.14
C ARG A 121 7.60 -9.37 10.02
N GLY A 122 6.78 -8.34 10.17
CA GLY A 122 5.48 -8.34 10.82
C GLY A 122 4.36 -8.10 9.81
N GLU A 123 3.80 -6.90 9.78
CA GLU A 123 2.68 -6.58 8.89
C GLU A 123 3.15 -5.95 7.58
N ALA A 124 2.58 -6.41 6.46
CA ALA A 124 2.90 -5.90 5.13
C ALA A 124 2.66 -4.39 5.01
N GLU A 125 1.56 -3.88 5.57
CA GLU A 125 1.23 -2.44 5.54
C GLU A 125 2.26 -1.59 6.28
N ALA A 126 2.74 -2.06 7.43
CA ALA A 126 3.73 -1.33 8.23
C ALA A 126 5.06 -1.23 7.47
N GLU A 127 5.47 -2.32 6.82
CA GLU A 127 6.71 -2.34 6.04
C GLU A 127 6.60 -1.52 4.76
N LEU A 128 5.49 -1.62 4.03
CA LEU A 128 5.21 -0.78 2.86
C LEU A 128 5.12 0.70 3.23
N ALA A 129 4.53 1.03 4.38
CA ALA A 129 4.49 2.40 4.90
C ALA A 129 5.92 2.92 5.14
N ALA A 130 6.78 2.14 5.79
CA ALA A 130 8.17 2.51 6.04
C ALA A 130 8.96 2.70 4.72
N MET A 131 8.78 1.80 3.74
CA MET A 131 9.37 1.94 2.41
C MET A 131 8.88 3.22 1.70
N ASN A 132 7.61 3.59 1.86
CA ASN A 132 7.07 4.82 1.29
C ASN A 132 7.61 6.06 1.99
N SER A 133 7.68 6.07 3.32
CA SER A 133 8.25 7.19 4.09
C SER A 133 9.73 7.41 3.78
N ALA A 134 10.48 6.33 3.54
CA ALA A 134 11.89 6.35 3.15
C ALA A 134 12.11 6.70 1.66
N GLY A 135 11.04 6.78 0.85
CA GLY A 135 11.11 7.07 -0.58
C GLY A 135 11.56 5.90 -1.46
N ALA A 136 11.65 4.68 -0.90
CA ALA A 136 11.95 3.46 -1.66
C ALA A 136 10.82 3.13 -2.65
N ILE A 137 9.57 3.36 -2.24
CA ILE A 137 8.37 3.29 -3.10
C ILE A 137 7.63 4.62 -3.08
N ASP A 138 6.87 4.89 -4.14
CA ASP A 138 6.19 6.18 -4.31
C ASP A 138 4.77 6.19 -3.73
N ALA A 139 4.09 5.05 -3.73
CA ALA A 139 2.78 4.90 -3.11
C ALA A 139 2.51 3.47 -2.63
N VAL A 140 1.56 3.32 -1.70
CA VAL A 140 1.03 2.04 -1.23
C VAL A 140 -0.38 1.84 -1.77
N MET A 141 -0.63 0.74 -2.47
CA MET A 141 -1.96 0.33 -2.90
C MET A 141 -2.60 -0.53 -1.82
N THR A 142 -3.45 0.08 -1.00
CA THR A 142 -4.25 -0.57 0.06
C THR A 142 -5.56 0.19 0.23
N ASP A 143 -6.62 -0.53 0.60
CA ASP A 143 -7.90 0.07 1.01
C ASP A 143 -7.97 0.33 2.52
N ASP A 144 -6.99 -0.14 3.31
CA ASP A 144 -6.89 0.17 4.73
C ASP A 144 -6.45 1.63 4.94
N SER A 145 -6.79 2.20 6.09
CA SER A 145 -6.34 3.53 6.52
C SER A 145 -5.25 3.46 7.59
N ASP A 146 -5.07 2.30 8.23
CA ASP A 146 -4.06 2.14 9.31
C ASP A 146 -2.64 2.32 8.77
N VAL A 147 -2.43 2.14 7.47
CA VAL A 147 -1.20 2.48 6.74
C VAL A 147 -0.68 3.91 7.02
N PHE A 148 -1.58 4.88 7.27
CA PHE A 148 -1.18 6.25 7.64
C PHE A 148 -0.62 6.33 9.07
N ALA A 149 -1.15 5.53 10.01
CA ALA A 149 -0.63 5.41 11.37
C ALA A 149 0.74 4.72 11.41
N PHE A 150 1.09 3.94 10.40
CA PHE A 150 2.46 3.44 10.18
C PHE A 150 3.39 4.45 9.47
N GLY A 151 2.87 5.58 8.99
CA GLY A 151 3.66 6.68 8.44
C GLY A 151 3.65 6.79 6.91
N CYS A 152 2.79 6.03 6.23
CA CYS A 152 2.63 6.15 4.78
C CYS A 152 2.21 7.58 4.39
N ARG A 153 2.79 8.08 3.30
CA ARG A 153 2.53 9.43 2.78
C ARG A 153 1.53 9.41 1.64
N CYS A 154 1.60 8.42 0.75
CA CYS A 154 0.75 8.34 -0.44
C CYS A 154 0.09 6.96 -0.55
N VAL A 155 -1.24 6.95 -0.54
CA VAL A 155 -2.06 5.73 -0.64
C VAL A 155 -2.92 5.77 -1.90
N ILE A 156 -2.93 4.66 -2.63
CA ILE A 156 -3.78 4.45 -3.80
C ILE A 156 -4.87 3.46 -3.43
N ARG A 157 -6.12 3.92 -3.40
CA ARG A 157 -7.30 3.05 -3.29
C ARG A 157 -7.84 2.75 -4.68
N ASN A 158 -7.95 1.46 -4.99
CA ASN A 158 -8.42 0.97 -6.28
C ASN A 158 -9.52 -0.08 -6.06
N SER A 159 -10.64 0.35 -5.47
CA SER A 159 -11.71 -0.53 -5.00
C SER A 159 -12.45 -1.28 -6.12
N SER A 160 -12.49 -0.75 -7.34
CA SER A 160 -13.27 -1.35 -8.44
C SER A 160 -12.42 -2.22 -9.38
N PHE A 161 -11.12 -1.93 -9.57
CA PHE A 161 -10.21 -2.55 -10.57
C PHE A 161 -10.75 -2.60 -12.01
N SER A 162 -12.00 -2.18 -12.25
CA SER A 162 -12.64 -2.03 -13.55
C SER A 162 -12.32 -0.69 -14.17
N ASP A 163 -12.02 0.30 -13.35
CA ASP A 163 -11.83 1.67 -13.77
C ASP A 163 -10.33 1.95 -13.96
N THR A 164 -10.01 2.80 -14.92
CA THR A 164 -8.63 3.30 -15.12
C THR A 164 -8.25 4.40 -14.12
N THR A 165 -9.20 4.78 -13.27
CA THR A 165 -9.07 5.82 -12.24
C THR A 165 -8.86 5.21 -10.87
N ALA A 166 -7.88 5.72 -10.14
CA ALA A 166 -7.67 5.40 -8.73
C ALA A 166 -7.86 6.65 -7.87
N SER A 167 -8.28 6.44 -6.63
CA SER A 167 -8.35 7.51 -5.64
C SER A 167 -7.02 7.57 -4.91
N VAL A 168 -6.33 8.70 -5.04
CA VAL A 168 -5.05 8.95 -4.35
C VAL A 168 -5.29 9.78 -3.12
N TYR A 169 -4.74 9.31 -2.00
CA TYR A 169 -4.84 9.92 -0.69
C TYR A 169 -3.44 10.27 -0.22
N GLU A 170 -3.22 11.55 0.07
CA GLU A 170 -1.98 12.02 0.69
C GLU A 170 -2.20 12.23 2.19
N ALA A 171 -1.18 11.89 2.98
CA ALA A 171 -1.15 12.13 4.42
C ALA A 171 -1.35 13.62 4.69
N ALA A 172 -2.32 13.93 5.56
CA ALA A 172 -2.70 15.30 5.90
C ALA A 172 -2.17 15.75 7.27
N MET A 173 -1.57 14.83 8.03
CA MET A 173 -1.00 15.07 9.35
C MET A 173 0.17 14.10 9.61
N PRO A 174 1.01 14.36 10.63
CA PRO A 174 2.08 13.46 11.04
C PRO A 174 1.59 12.05 11.44
N ARG A 175 2.50 11.09 11.45
CA ARG A 175 2.22 9.67 11.75
C ARG A 175 1.65 9.51 13.16
N GLU A 176 2.24 10.18 14.12
CA GLU A 176 1.89 10.16 15.54
C GLU A 176 0.47 10.69 15.80
N ASP A 177 0.00 11.61 14.96
CA ASP A 177 -1.38 12.10 14.98
C ASP A 177 -2.36 11.07 14.42
N TYR A 178 -2.00 10.37 13.33
CA TYR A 178 -2.79 9.25 12.83
C TYR A 178 -2.84 8.09 13.83
N ALA A 179 -1.72 7.74 14.45
CA ALA A 179 -1.65 6.72 15.50
C ALA A 179 -2.52 7.08 16.70
N LEU A 180 -2.52 8.36 17.12
CA LEU A 180 -3.41 8.83 18.17
C LEU A 180 -4.88 8.67 17.78
N VAL A 181 -5.24 9.01 16.53
CA VAL A 181 -6.63 8.85 16.05
C VAL A 181 -7.05 7.38 16.09
N SER A 182 -6.22 6.45 15.61
CA SER A 182 -6.50 5.01 15.68
C SER A 182 -6.60 4.51 17.13
N LEU A 183 -5.78 5.04 18.04
CA LEU A 183 -5.85 4.69 19.47
C LEU A 183 -7.15 5.17 20.12
N LEU A 184 -7.63 6.37 19.77
CA LEU A 184 -8.83 6.96 20.39
C LEU A 184 -10.13 6.45 19.78
N CYS A 185 -10.18 6.22 18.47
CA CYS A 185 -11.40 5.76 17.78
C CYS A 185 -11.53 4.24 17.75
N GLY A 186 -10.44 3.54 18.03
CA GLY A 186 -10.28 2.13 17.77
C GLY A 186 -9.74 1.88 16.36
N GLY A 187 -8.89 0.87 16.25
CA GLY A 187 -8.27 0.39 15.02
C GLY A 187 -7.97 -1.11 15.13
N ASP A 188 -6.94 -1.57 14.44
CA ASP A 188 -6.67 -3.00 14.33
C ASP A 188 -6.19 -3.68 15.62
N TYR A 189 -5.45 -2.94 16.46
CA TYR A 189 -4.89 -3.46 17.72
C TYR A 189 -5.80 -3.28 18.93
N ASP A 190 -6.67 -2.28 18.90
CA ASP A 190 -7.71 -2.05 19.91
C ASP A 190 -8.96 -1.56 19.20
N MET A 191 -9.99 -2.41 19.12
CA MET A 191 -11.24 -2.06 18.44
C MET A 191 -12.14 -1.13 19.27
N THR A 192 -11.85 -0.97 20.56
CA THR A 192 -12.69 -0.20 21.48
C THR A 192 -12.30 1.27 21.48
N GLY A 193 -11.00 1.54 21.52
CA GLY A 193 -10.47 2.88 21.72
C GLY A 193 -11.05 3.54 22.97
N LEU A 194 -11.24 4.87 22.93
CA LEU A 194 -11.90 5.64 23.97
C LEU A 194 -13.43 5.68 23.72
N PRO A 195 -14.26 5.02 24.54
CA PRO A 195 -15.71 5.04 24.35
C PRO A 195 -16.27 6.47 24.34
N GLY A 196 -17.05 6.79 23.31
CA GLY A 196 -17.62 8.13 23.11
C GLY A 196 -16.67 9.13 22.43
N CYS A 197 -15.44 8.75 22.11
CA CYS A 197 -14.53 9.54 21.27
C CYS A 197 -14.67 9.14 19.80
N GLY A 198 -15.49 9.90 19.05
CA GLY A 198 -15.62 9.70 17.61
C GLY A 198 -14.47 10.32 16.80
N PRO A 199 -14.36 10.01 15.49
CA PRO A 199 -13.31 10.52 14.62
C PRO A 199 -13.15 12.04 14.64
N ALA A 200 -14.25 12.80 14.69
CA ALA A 200 -14.18 14.26 14.74
C ALA A 200 -13.44 14.77 15.99
N THR A 201 -13.72 14.18 17.16
CA THR A 201 -13.07 14.53 18.42
C THR A 201 -11.61 14.09 18.44
N ALA A 202 -11.31 12.88 17.97
CA ALA A 202 -9.94 12.37 17.89
C ALA A 202 -9.06 13.22 16.95
N PHE A 203 -9.57 13.57 15.75
CA PHE A 203 -8.88 14.50 14.87
C PHE A 203 -8.71 15.89 15.48
N GLY A 204 -9.70 16.36 16.24
CA GLY A 204 -9.59 17.61 17.00
C GLY A 204 -8.43 17.58 17.99
N LEU A 205 -8.32 16.50 18.76
CA LEU A 205 -7.23 16.30 19.72
C LEU A 205 -5.87 16.18 19.03
N ALA A 206 -5.77 15.47 17.91
CA ALA A 206 -4.55 15.43 17.10
C ALA A 206 -4.13 16.85 16.68
N ARG A 207 -5.07 17.68 16.20
CA ARG A 207 -4.81 19.09 15.84
C ARG A 207 -4.44 19.99 17.02
N CYS A 208 -4.77 19.58 18.25
CA CYS A 208 -4.28 20.23 19.47
C CYS A 208 -2.82 19.87 19.80
N GLY A 209 -2.16 19.02 19.00
CA GLY A 209 -0.80 18.55 19.23
C GLY A 209 -0.70 17.39 20.22
N MET A 210 -1.82 16.70 20.50
CA MET A 210 -1.83 15.60 21.48
C MET A 210 -1.02 14.38 21.01
N GLY A 211 -0.87 14.15 19.70
CA GLY A 211 -0.05 13.05 19.16
C GLY A 211 1.43 13.29 19.43
N ASN A 212 1.92 14.48 19.10
CA ASN A 212 3.30 14.91 19.38
C ASN A 212 3.60 14.92 20.88
N SER A 213 2.65 15.40 21.71
CA SER A 213 2.80 15.40 23.16
C SER A 213 2.89 13.98 23.71
N LEU A 214 2.12 13.03 23.17
CA LEU A 214 2.20 11.62 23.55
C LEU A 214 3.53 10.99 23.13
N LEU A 215 3.97 11.25 21.90
CA LEU A 215 5.28 10.80 21.42
C LEU A 215 6.42 11.27 22.34
N ALA A 216 6.38 12.54 22.76
CA ALA A 216 7.36 13.09 23.69
C ALA A 216 7.27 12.44 25.08
N ALA A 217 6.06 12.17 25.58
CA ALA A 217 5.84 11.51 26.87
C ALA A 217 6.37 10.06 26.90
N GLU A 218 6.42 9.39 25.75
CA GLU A 218 6.89 8.00 25.62
C GLU A 218 8.36 7.88 25.19
N SER A 219 9.02 8.98 24.79
CA SER A 219 10.40 8.99 24.33
C SER A 219 11.39 8.85 25.51
N GLY A 220 11.64 7.62 25.96
CA GLY A 220 12.87 7.21 26.65
C GLY A 220 13.11 7.73 28.07
N CYS A 221 12.08 8.20 28.78
CA CYS A 221 12.24 8.68 30.16
C CYS A 221 11.97 7.56 31.20
N GLU A 222 12.88 7.39 32.16
CA GLU A 222 12.68 6.56 33.38
C GLU A 222 11.40 6.97 34.16
N PHE A 223 10.85 8.15 33.86
CA PHE A 223 9.67 8.76 34.46
C PHE A 223 8.47 8.86 33.51
N ALA A 224 8.24 7.86 32.65
CA ALA A 224 7.11 7.89 31.70
C ALA A 224 5.72 7.97 32.40
N GLY A 225 5.59 7.46 33.62
CA GLY A 225 4.34 7.52 34.41
C GLY A 225 3.81 8.95 34.65
N PRO A 226 4.61 9.85 35.28
CA PRO A 226 4.25 11.26 35.42
C PRO A 226 3.93 11.99 34.12
N HIS A 227 4.69 11.74 33.05
CA HIS A 227 4.46 12.37 31.74
C HIS A 227 3.14 11.91 31.12
N ARG A 228 2.81 10.61 31.21
CA ARG A 228 1.50 10.09 30.82
C ARG A 228 0.35 10.72 31.61
N GLN A 229 0.55 10.94 32.90
CA GLN A 229 -0.48 11.58 33.72
C GLN A 229 -0.66 13.05 33.33
N ALA A 230 0.43 13.77 33.06
CA ALA A 230 0.37 15.13 32.54
C ALA A 230 -0.37 15.17 31.20
N TRP A 231 0.00 14.28 30.27
CA TRP A 231 -0.68 14.15 28.98
C TRP A 231 -2.19 13.89 29.13
N ARG A 232 -2.59 12.97 30.02
CA ARG A 232 -4.02 12.73 30.30
C ARG A 232 -4.72 13.98 30.83
N ASN A 233 -4.07 14.73 31.71
CA ASN A 233 -4.64 15.97 32.25
C ASN A 233 -4.82 17.02 31.15
N ASP A 234 -3.86 17.13 30.23
CA ASP A 234 -3.93 18.03 29.08
C ASP A 234 -5.06 17.62 28.13
N VAL A 235 -5.22 16.32 27.84
CA VAL A 235 -6.36 15.80 27.08
C VAL A 235 -7.69 16.13 27.76
N ARG A 236 -7.79 15.94 29.09
CA ARG A 236 -9.00 16.33 29.84
C ARG A 236 -9.30 17.81 29.72
N GLN A 237 -8.28 18.66 29.80
CA GLN A 237 -8.44 20.11 29.66
C GLN A 237 -8.94 20.48 28.27
N HIS A 238 -8.34 19.90 27.22
CA HIS A 238 -8.77 20.12 25.84
C HIS A 238 -10.21 19.63 25.61
N LEU A 239 -10.55 18.44 26.10
CA LEU A 239 -11.92 17.93 26.01
C LEU A 239 -12.91 18.81 26.77
N ARG A 240 -12.56 19.34 27.94
CA ARG A 240 -13.49 20.11 28.78
C ARG A 240 -13.74 21.53 28.27
N TYR A 241 -12.73 22.16 27.70
CA TYR A 241 -12.76 23.60 27.40
C TYR A 241 -12.48 23.96 25.95
N ASP A 242 -12.00 23.02 25.12
CA ASP A 242 -11.59 23.25 23.71
C ASP A 242 -10.83 24.57 23.50
N PRO A 243 -9.74 24.82 24.26
CA PRO A 243 -9.09 26.13 24.31
C PRO A 243 -8.50 26.57 22.96
N THR A 244 -8.18 25.61 22.08
CA THR A 244 -7.64 25.83 20.74
C THR A 244 -8.72 25.90 19.66
N SER A 245 -10.00 25.66 20.02
CA SER A 245 -11.14 25.56 19.11
C SER A 245 -10.94 24.55 17.95
N GLN A 246 -10.06 23.56 18.14
CA GLN A 246 -9.77 22.54 17.12
C GLN A 246 -10.70 21.33 17.21
N ILE A 247 -11.30 21.08 18.38
CA ILE A 247 -12.27 19.99 18.58
C ILE A 247 -13.65 20.41 18.05
N GLY A 248 -13.99 21.68 18.15
CA GLY A 248 -15.23 22.29 17.66
C GLY A 248 -16.40 22.21 18.64
N ARG A 249 -16.25 21.45 19.74
CA ARG A 249 -17.18 21.44 20.88
C ARG A 249 -16.50 20.87 22.13
N CYS A 250 -17.02 21.26 23.30
CA CYS A 250 -16.60 20.68 24.56
C CYS A 250 -17.27 19.30 24.79
N HIS A 251 -16.53 18.41 25.45
CA HIS A 251 -16.90 17.05 25.84
C HIS A 251 -16.65 16.81 27.34
N PRO A 252 -17.36 17.49 28.27
CA PRO A 252 -17.08 17.38 29.71
C PRO A 252 -17.22 15.96 30.26
N SER A 253 -18.24 15.22 29.80
CA SER A 253 -18.44 13.82 30.19
C SER A 253 -17.29 12.92 29.74
N LEU A 254 -16.70 13.17 28.57
CA LEU A 254 -15.54 12.39 28.10
C LEU A 254 -14.27 12.74 28.90
N ALA A 255 -14.12 14.01 29.29
CA ALA A 255 -13.01 14.45 30.14
C ALA A 255 -13.07 13.83 31.55
N GLU A 256 -14.27 13.74 32.12
CA GLU A 256 -14.49 13.14 33.46
C GLU A 256 -14.29 11.62 33.43
N ASN A 257 -14.73 10.96 32.36
CA ASN A 257 -14.67 9.50 32.22
C ASN A 257 -13.46 9.01 31.41
N LEU A 258 -12.41 9.82 31.24
CA LEU A 258 -11.18 9.39 30.55
C LEU A 258 -10.48 8.31 31.40
N PRO A 259 -10.40 7.05 30.93
CA PRO A 259 -9.81 5.94 31.69
C PRO A 259 -8.30 6.15 31.95
N SER A 260 -7.79 5.51 33.00
CA SER A 260 -6.36 5.63 33.37
C SER A 260 -5.46 4.80 32.45
N GLU A 261 -6.05 3.80 31.81
CA GLU A 261 -5.49 2.86 30.85
C GLU A 261 -5.25 3.51 29.48
N ILE A 262 -5.86 4.66 29.22
CA ILE A 262 -5.64 5.42 27.99
C ILE A 262 -4.50 6.44 28.23
N PRO A 263 -3.50 6.50 27.32
CA PRO A 263 -3.38 5.72 26.11
C PRO A 263 -2.85 4.30 26.38
N SER A 264 -3.31 3.32 25.60
CA SER A 264 -2.75 1.97 25.59
C SER A 264 -1.34 2.01 25.01
N PHE A 265 -0.32 1.72 25.84
CA PHE A 265 1.07 1.75 25.41
C PHE A 265 1.38 0.68 24.37
N ASP A 266 0.83 -0.52 24.55
CA ASP A 266 1.05 -1.62 23.60
C ASP A 266 0.48 -1.27 22.23
N THR A 267 -0.70 -0.65 22.18
CA THR A 267 -1.31 -0.16 20.94
C THR A 267 -0.49 0.97 20.31
N TRP A 268 -0.02 1.92 21.12
CA TRP A 268 0.83 3.02 20.63
C TRP A 268 2.16 2.51 20.05
N SER A 269 2.81 1.61 20.78
CA SER A 269 4.07 0.98 20.38
C SER A 269 3.90 0.13 19.11
N ALA A 270 2.79 -0.62 18.98
CA ALA A 270 2.51 -1.39 17.77
C ALA A 270 2.45 -0.50 16.51
N TYR A 271 1.86 0.69 16.60
CA TYR A 271 1.86 1.64 15.48
C TYR A 271 3.19 2.32 15.25
N LEU A 272 3.94 2.71 16.29
CA LEU A 272 5.17 3.51 16.12
C LEU A 272 6.45 2.70 15.95
N HIS A 273 6.48 1.49 16.51
CA HIS A 273 7.61 0.56 16.47
C HIS A 273 7.17 -0.82 15.94
N PRO A 274 6.57 -0.89 14.74
CA PRO A 274 6.17 -2.16 14.16
C PRO A 274 7.40 -3.02 13.81
N ALA A 275 7.21 -4.34 13.79
CA ALA A 275 8.25 -5.28 13.35
C ALA A 275 8.44 -5.17 11.82
N ILE A 276 9.47 -4.44 11.39
CA ILE A 276 9.87 -4.25 9.99
C ILE A 276 11.33 -4.69 9.79
N HIS A 277 11.74 -4.88 8.52
CA HIS A 277 13.15 -5.15 8.21
C HIS A 277 14.03 -3.92 8.41
N GLU A 278 15.20 -4.14 9.01
CA GLU A 278 16.27 -3.15 9.14
C GLU A 278 17.59 -3.78 8.67
N PRO A 279 18.17 -3.36 7.53
CA PRO A 279 17.68 -2.32 6.60
C PRO A 279 16.39 -2.73 5.85
N LEU A 280 15.66 -1.74 5.35
CA LEU A 280 14.46 -1.95 4.53
C LEU A 280 14.77 -2.77 3.26
N VAL A 281 13.77 -3.51 2.79
CA VAL A 281 13.87 -4.29 1.54
C VAL A 281 14.18 -3.38 0.37
N SER A 282 15.24 -3.70 -0.38
CA SER A 282 15.63 -2.96 -1.57
C SER A 282 14.72 -3.31 -2.76
N VAL A 283 14.32 -2.30 -3.54
CA VAL A 283 13.54 -2.51 -4.76
C VAL A 283 14.49 -2.81 -5.93
N HIS A 284 14.28 -3.93 -6.62
CA HIS A 284 15.08 -4.36 -7.77
C HIS A 284 14.73 -3.56 -9.03
N GLU A 285 15.50 -3.75 -10.11
CA GLU A 285 15.16 -3.18 -11.42
C GLU A 285 13.86 -3.78 -12.00
N PRO A 286 13.13 -3.05 -12.86
CA PRO A 286 11.89 -3.53 -13.46
C PRO A 286 12.13 -4.76 -14.35
N GLY A 287 11.41 -5.85 -14.07
CA GLY A 287 11.43 -7.07 -14.87
C GLY A 287 10.34 -7.12 -15.95
N VAL A 288 10.69 -7.74 -17.09
CA VAL A 288 9.77 -8.03 -18.20
C VAL A 288 9.04 -9.35 -17.96
N PRO A 289 7.71 -9.43 -18.03
CA PRO A 289 6.98 -10.68 -17.84
C PRO A 289 7.42 -11.80 -18.79
N ASP A 290 7.65 -13.00 -18.28
CA ASP A 290 8.02 -14.17 -19.09
C ASP A 290 6.77 -14.95 -19.51
N ALA A 291 6.32 -14.66 -20.73
CA ALA A 291 5.25 -15.36 -21.42
C ALA A 291 5.23 -16.88 -21.21
N ARG A 292 6.39 -17.55 -21.35
CA ARG A 292 6.48 -19.02 -21.29
C ARG A 292 6.27 -19.50 -19.86
N LYS A 293 6.86 -18.81 -18.87
CA LYS A 293 6.62 -19.10 -17.46
C LYS A 293 5.18 -18.83 -17.05
N ILE A 294 4.58 -17.73 -17.53
CA ILE A 294 3.18 -17.42 -17.25
C ILE A 294 2.31 -18.56 -17.77
N ALA A 295 2.51 -19.01 -19.01
CA ALA A 295 1.76 -20.14 -19.58
C ALA A 295 1.93 -21.42 -18.74
N ALA A 296 3.17 -21.75 -18.37
CA ALA A 296 3.49 -22.92 -17.56
C ALA A 296 2.84 -22.89 -16.16
N VAL A 297 2.63 -21.70 -15.59
CA VAL A 297 1.98 -21.51 -14.29
C VAL A 297 0.45 -21.51 -14.42
N VAL A 298 -0.12 -20.79 -15.40
CA VAL A 298 -1.57 -20.61 -15.49
C VAL A 298 -2.31 -21.86 -15.99
N VAL A 299 -1.69 -22.67 -16.85
CA VAL A 299 -2.31 -23.90 -17.38
C VAL A 299 -2.71 -24.85 -16.24
N PRO A 300 -1.79 -25.31 -15.36
CA PRO A 300 -2.15 -26.19 -14.25
C PRO A 300 -2.94 -25.49 -13.14
N LEU A 301 -2.72 -24.19 -12.91
CA LEU A 301 -3.43 -23.46 -11.86
C LEU A 301 -4.88 -23.13 -12.20
N LEU A 302 -5.20 -22.84 -13.47
CA LEU A 302 -6.50 -22.37 -13.92
C LEU A 302 -7.24 -23.34 -14.85
N GLY A 303 -6.62 -24.46 -15.20
CA GLY A 303 -7.20 -25.49 -16.08
C GLY A 303 -7.35 -25.02 -17.53
N TRP A 304 -6.46 -24.13 -17.99
CA TRP A 304 -6.52 -23.58 -19.35
C TRP A 304 -5.76 -24.45 -20.35
N GLU A 305 -6.26 -25.66 -20.58
CA GLU A 305 -5.63 -26.64 -21.47
C GLU A 305 -5.87 -26.35 -22.96
N ASP A 306 -6.91 -25.57 -23.29
CA ASP A 306 -7.21 -25.18 -24.66
C ASP A 306 -6.26 -24.07 -25.15
N ALA A 307 -5.52 -24.39 -26.22
CA ALA A 307 -4.52 -23.49 -26.78
C ALA A 307 -5.12 -22.21 -27.38
N GLY A 308 -6.34 -22.27 -27.95
CA GLY A 308 -7.03 -21.11 -28.50
C GLY A 308 -7.38 -20.09 -27.42
N HIS A 309 -8.04 -20.56 -26.37
CA HIS A 309 -8.39 -19.77 -25.19
C HIS A 309 -7.16 -19.19 -24.49
N LEU A 310 -6.08 -19.96 -24.37
CA LEU A 310 -4.83 -19.49 -23.80
C LEU A 310 -4.24 -18.33 -24.63
N LEU A 311 -4.17 -18.48 -25.95
CA LEU A 311 -3.65 -17.44 -26.85
C LEU A 311 -4.50 -16.17 -26.82
N ASP A 312 -5.82 -16.30 -26.84
CA ASP A 312 -6.72 -15.14 -26.80
C ASP A 312 -6.61 -14.39 -25.47
N THR A 313 -6.47 -15.12 -24.36
CA THR A 313 -6.23 -14.52 -23.06
C THR A 313 -4.89 -13.79 -23.01
N PHE A 314 -3.83 -14.38 -23.56
CA PHE A 314 -2.52 -13.76 -23.59
C PHE A 314 -2.50 -12.48 -24.41
N ARG A 315 -3.12 -12.50 -25.60
CA ARG A 315 -3.27 -11.30 -26.45
C ARG A 315 -4.02 -10.18 -25.75
N GLY A 316 -5.13 -10.52 -25.08
CA GLY A 316 -5.99 -9.52 -24.46
C GLY A 316 -5.49 -9.00 -23.11
N GLN A 317 -4.80 -9.82 -22.33
CA GLN A 317 -4.52 -9.51 -20.92
C GLN A 317 -3.03 -9.43 -20.59
N VAL A 318 -2.16 -10.22 -21.24
CA VAL A 318 -0.75 -10.35 -20.85
C VAL A 318 0.16 -9.49 -21.73
N TRP A 319 -0.01 -9.55 -23.06
CA TRP A 319 0.87 -8.89 -24.03
C TRP A 319 1.00 -7.37 -23.85
N PRO A 320 -0.09 -6.62 -23.60
CA PRO A 320 0.04 -5.19 -23.35
C PRO A 320 0.97 -4.87 -22.18
N GLY A 321 0.96 -5.71 -21.13
CA GLY A 321 1.85 -5.55 -19.97
C GLY A 321 3.30 -5.98 -20.25
N VAL A 322 3.52 -6.93 -21.17
CA VAL A 322 4.87 -7.30 -21.65
C VAL A 322 5.50 -6.11 -22.36
N VAL A 323 4.82 -5.57 -23.38
CA VAL A 323 5.30 -4.42 -24.17
C VAL A 323 5.57 -3.21 -23.27
N THR A 324 4.66 -2.93 -22.33
CA THR A 324 4.83 -1.82 -21.38
C THR A 324 6.04 -2.01 -20.47
N SER A 325 6.34 -3.25 -20.05
CA SER A 325 7.50 -3.55 -19.21
C SER A 325 8.81 -3.49 -19.98
N GLU A 326 8.84 -3.90 -21.25
CA GLU A 326 10.00 -3.73 -22.14
C GLU A 326 10.32 -2.24 -22.33
N LEU A 327 9.30 -1.42 -22.61
CA LEU A 327 9.46 0.04 -22.68
C LEU A 327 10.03 0.61 -21.37
N LEU A 328 9.58 0.12 -20.22
CA LEU A 328 10.08 0.58 -18.92
C LEU A 328 11.57 0.26 -18.71
N GLN A 329 11.99 -0.91 -19.16
CA GLN A 329 13.39 -1.37 -19.09
C GLN A 329 14.29 -0.57 -20.06
N ASP A 330 13.80 -0.29 -21.26
CA ASP A 330 14.51 0.56 -22.21
C ASP A 330 14.66 1.98 -21.66
N LEU A 331 13.62 2.53 -21.04
CA LEU A 331 13.65 3.86 -20.43
C LEU A 331 14.60 3.94 -19.22
N SER A 332 14.72 2.87 -18.42
CA SER A 332 15.62 2.87 -17.26
C SER A 332 17.10 2.80 -17.67
N THR A 333 17.39 2.27 -18.85
CA THR A 333 18.76 2.15 -19.39
C THR A 333 19.10 3.22 -20.43
N TRP A 334 18.13 4.03 -20.86
CA TRP A 334 18.31 5.06 -21.87
C TRP A 334 19.39 6.07 -21.45
N GLN A 335 20.29 6.38 -22.37
CA GLN A 335 21.27 7.46 -22.23
C GLN A 335 21.09 8.47 -23.37
N PRO A 336 21.32 9.78 -23.13
CA PRO A 336 21.29 10.75 -24.21
C PRO A 336 22.36 10.36 -25.23
N ILE A 337 21.99 10.37 -26.51
CA ILE A 337 23.00 10.26 -27.58
C ILE A 337 23.90 11.48 -27.43
N ASN A 338 25.17 11.28 -27.04
CA ASN A 338 26.18 12.33 -27.10
C ASN A 338 26.24 12.83 -28.55
N GLN A 339 25.68 14.01 -28.80
CA GLN A 339 25.86 14.71 -30.06
C GLN A 339 27.25 15.33 -30.11
N ASP A 340 28.28 14.48 -30.15
CA ASP A 340 29.54 14.80 -30.81
C ASP A 340 29.47 14.28 -32.24
N VAL A 341 28.57 14.88 -33.04
CA VAL A 341 28.65 14.78 -34.49
C VAL A 341 28.67 16.20 -35.03
N SER A 342 29.88 16.77 -35.03
CA SER A 342 30.21 17.83 -35.95
C SER A 342 30.02 17.30 -37.37
N GLY A 343 28.91 17.68 -38.00
CA GLY A 343 28.68 17.50 -39.44
C GLY A 343 28.06 16.16 -39.83
N SER A 344 26.74 16.12 -39.91
CA SER A 344 26.01 15.92 -41.18
C SER A 344 24.55 15.60 -40.87
N HIS A 345 23.65 16.33 -41.54
CA HIS A 345 22.21 16.08 -41.53
C HIS A 345 21.91 14.62 -41.84
N LEU A 346 21.18 13.91 -40.97
CA LEU A 346 20.45 12.69 -41.31
C LEU A 346 19.28 12.41 -40.34
N ASN A 347 18.10 12.79 -40.80
CA ASN A 347 16.80 12.12 -40.73
C ASN A 347 16.32 11.45 -39.42
N CYS A 348 15.43 12.16 -38.74
CA CYS A 348 14.51 11.66 -37.72
C CYS A 348 13.35 10.88 -38.37
N VAL A 349 13.59 9.70 -38.98
CA VAL A 349 12.52 8.81 -39.52
C VAL A 349 12.91 7.31 -39.46
N GLN A 350 13.58 6.82 -38.41
CA GLN A 350 13.93 5.38 -38.31
C GLN A 350 13.43 4.65 -37.06
N MET A 351 12.41 5.18 -36.37
CA MET A 351 11.78 4.47 -35.24
C MET A 351 10.53 3.65 -35.59
N THR A 352 10.07 3.62 -36.84
CA THR A 352 8.82 2.90 -37.20
C THR A 352 9.00 1.53 -37.85
N ASP A 353 10.19 1.13 -38.32
CA ASP A 353 10.33 -0.10 -39.13
C ASP A 353 10.91 -1.32 -38.40
N LYS A 354 11.22 -1.23 -37.10
CA LYS A 354 11.67 -2.39 -36.30
C LYS A 354 10.61 -3.00 -35.38
N ALA A 355 9.38 -2.48 -35.39
CA ALA A 355 8.27 -3.00 -34.58
C ALA A 355 7.31 -3.92 -35.37
N ILE A 356 7.63 -4.31 -36.62
CA ILE A 356 6.77 -5.17 -37.48
C ILE A 356 7.57 -6.34 -38.10
N GLN A 357 8.61 -6.84 -37.42
CA GLN A 357 9.18 -8.17 -37.70
C GLN A 357 9.35 -8.91 -36.39
#